data_AF-A0A2H1V3G9-F1
#
_entry.id   AF-A0A2H1V3G9-F1
#
_cell.length_a   1.000
_cell.length_b   1.000
_cell.length_c   1.000
_cell.angle_alpha   90.00
_cell.angle_beta   90.00
_cell.angle_gamma   90.00
#
_symmetry.space_group_name_H-M   'P 1'
#
loop_
_entity.id
_entity.type
_entity.pdbx_description
1 polymer ?
#
loop_
_entity_poly.entity_id
_entity_poly.type
_entity_poly.pdbx_seq_one_letter_code
_entity_poly.pdbx_strand_id
1 'polypeptide(L)'
;MGSIENPLLNITPAIVKNVRKLYGLDDQKRLDEAIKILEDWVQKQPHIIKKDFSKRFLETAIVSCKGSVEKAKKQIDTLCTMKTMAPRFFVKCNLKTELQNILEKVWVIPLPQTSEDHCRVVLIKTFDNNLTPDEILQFFQYVLILADYVRANDYVDGFIIIVDYRDVNIFNLITRLTTPDVHPFLNILI
;
A
#
# COMPACT_ATOMS: atom_id res chain seq x y z
N MET A 1 19.80 -14.70 -2.36
CA MET A 1 19.29 -13.32 -2.53
C MET A 1 19.81 -12.54 -1.34
N GLY A 2 20.81 -11.69 -1.52
CA GLY A 2 21.35 -10.85 -0.45
C GLY A 2 20.30 -9.83 -0.05
N SER A 3 19.80 -9.90 1.19
CA SER A 3 18.93 -8.88 1.75
C SER A 3 19.77 -7.61 1.90
N ILE A 4 19.53 -6.63 1.05
CA ILE A 4 19.81 -5.24 1.43
C ILE A 4 18.87 -5.00 2.60
N GLU A 5 19.41 -4.96 3.83
CA GLU A 5 18.62 -4.61 5.01
C GLU A 5 17.92 -3.27 4.72
N ASN A 6 16.60 -3.29 4.73
CA ASN A 6 15.85 -2.06 4.55
C ASN A 6 16.03 -1.22 5.82
N PRO A 7 16.60 0.00 5.74
CA PRO A 7 16.93 0.79 6.92
C PRO A 7 15.69 1.32 7.66
N LEU A 8 14.50 1.22 7.07
CA LEU A 8 13.25 1.76 7.60
C LEU A 8 12.30 0.68 8.10
N LEU A 9 12.26 -0.50 7.45
CA LEU A 9 11.32 -1.58 7.74
C LEU A 9 12.06 -2.86 8.09
N ASN A 10 11.97 -3.28 9.35
CA ASN A 10 12.65 -4.49 9.81
C ASN A 10 11.85 -5.72 9.38
N ILE A 11 12.32 -6.39 8.33
CA ILE A 11 11.78 -7.67 7.87
C ILE A 11 12.84 -8.74 7.97
N THR A 12 12.58 -9.73 8.83
CA THR A 12 13.47 -10.86 9.05
C THR A 12 13.00 -12.07 8.26
N PRO A 13 13.89 -13.00 7.90
CA PRO A 13 13.50 -14.27 7.27
C PRO A 13 12.47 -15.07 8.09
N ALA A 14 12.49 -14.92 9.43
CA ALA A 14 11.52 -15.55 10.31
C ALA A 14 10.11 -14.99 10.11
N ILE A 15 9.96 -13.65 9.99
CA ILE A 15 8.67 -13.01 9.69
C ILE A 15 8.12 -13.53 8.36
N VAL A 16 8.95 -13.52 7.30
CA VAL A 16 8.54 -14.01 5.97
C VAL A 16 8.05 -15.46 6.05
N LYS A 17 8.79 -16.34 6.73
CA LYS A 17 8.41 -17.74 6.90
C LYS A 17 7.09 -17.90 7.66
N ASN A 18 6.89 -17.13 8.73
CA ASN A 18 5.68 -17.20 9.53
C ASN A 18 4.45 -16.70 8.76
N VAL A 19 4.55 -15.55 8.10
CA VAL A 19 3.46 -14.99 7.28
C VAL A 19 3.10 -15.94 6.13
N ARG A 20 4.08 -16.55 5.45
CA ARG A 20 3.80 -17.59 4.43
C ARG A 20 3.02 -18.76 5.03
N LYS A 21 3.43 -19.23 6.21
CA LYS A 21 2.78 -20.35 6.89
C LYS A 21 1.32 -20.05 7.27
N LEU A 22 0.98 -18.82 7.66
CA LEU A 22 -0.40 -18.42 7.97
C LEU A 22 -1.37 -18.70 6.82
N TYR A 23 -0.88 -18.60 5.58
CA TYR A 23 -1.69 -18.77 4.36
C TYR A 23 -1.38 -20.07 3.60
N GLY A 24 -0.62 -20.98 4.18
CA GLY A 24 -0.21 -22.24 3.55
C GLY A 24 0.66 -22.04 2.30
N LEU A 25 1.49 -21.00 2.30
CA LEU A 25 2.45 -20.65 1.24
C LEU A 25 3.90 -20.98 1.63
N ASP A 26 4.09 -21.77 2.69
CA ASP A 26 5.40 -22.23 3.17
C ASP A 26 5.97 -23.38 2.33
N ASP A 27 5.13 -24.09 1.59
CA ASP A 27 5.57 -24.98 0.51
C ASP A 27 5.93 -24.17 -0.76
N GLN A 28 7.18 -24.30 -1.19
CA GLN A 28 7.72 -23.56 -2.32
C GLN A 28 7.00 -23.90 -3.64
N LYS A 29 6.58 -25.17 -3.84
CA LYS A 29 5.87 -25.57 -5.06
C LYS A 29 4.52 -24.89 -5.15
N ARG A 30 3.73 -24.93 -4.08
CA ARG A 30 2.44 -24.25 -3.99
C ARG A 30 2.56 -22.74 -4.20
N LEU A 31 3.57 -22.11 -3.62
CA LEU A 31 3.82 -20.68 -3.82
C LEU A 31 4.14 -20.37 -5.30
N ASP A 32 5.02 -21.16 -5.92
CA ASP A 32 5.40 -20.98 -7.32
C ASP A 32 4.21 -21.22 -8.28
N GLU A 33 3.35 -22.20 -7.99
CA GLU A 33 2.11 -22.44 -8.73
C GLU A 33 1.16 -21.24 -8.62
N ALA A 34 0.95 -20.71 -7.40
CA ALA A 34 0.09 -19.56 -7.19
C ALA A 34 0.59 -18.31 -7.94
N ILE A 35 1.90 -18.06 -7.92
CA ILE A 35 2.52 -16.96 -8.68
C ILE A 35 2.34 -17.19 -10.18
N LYS A 36 2.60 -18.40 -10.69
CA LYS A 36 2.44 -18.72 -12.11
C LYS A 36 1.00 -18.50 -12.59
N ILE A 37 0.00 -18.84 -11.78
CA ILE A 37 -1.41 -18.57 -12.11
C ILE A 37 -1.65 -17.06 -12.29
N LEU A 38 -1.07 -16.21 -11.43
CA LEU A 38 -1.17 -14.75 -11.60
C LEU A 38 -0.41 -14.26 -12.83
N GLU A 39 0.81 -14.75 -13.07
CA GLU A 39 1.60 -14.41 -14.27
C GLU A 39 0.82 -14.71 -15.55
N ASP A 40 0.33 -15.94 -15.70
CA ASP A 40 -0.45 -16.39 -16.85
C ASP A 40 -1.76 -15.60 -17.00
N TRP A 41 -2.41 -15.26 -15.89
CA TRP A 41 -3.64 -14.45 -15.90
C TRP A 41 -3.38 -13.02 -16.37
N VAL A 42 -2.32 -12.36 -15.88
CA VAL A 42 -1.95 -11.00 -16.30
C VAL A 42 -1.70 -10.95 -17.80
N GLN A 43 -1.03 -11.97 -18.38
CA GLN A 43 -0.77 -12.01 -19.82
C GLN A 43 -2.06 -12.01 -20.65
N LYS A 44 -3.14 -12.60 -20.13
CA LYS A 44 -4.44 -12.69 -20.79
C LYS A 44 -5.30 -11.44 -20.68
N GLN A 45 -4.95 -10.48 -19.80
CA GLN A 45 -5.74 -9.27 -19.62
C GLN A 45 -5.37 -8.23 -20.70
N PRO A 46 -6.30 -7.81 -21.58
CA PRO A 46 -5.97 -6.88 -22.67
C PRO A 46 -5.81 -5.43 -22.19
N HIS A 47 -6.51 -5.02 -21.12
CA HIS A 47 -6.46 -3.66 -20.57
C HIS A 47 -5.24 -3.39 -19.68
N ILE A 48 -4.53 -4.44 -19.24
CA ILE A 48 -3.27 -4.30 -18.50
C ILE A 48 -2.14 -4.07 -19.50
N ILE A 49 -1.68 -2.81 -19.61
CA ILE A 49 -0.63 -2.41 -20.57
C ILE A 49 0.74 -2.97 -20.15
N LYS A 50 1.11 -2.82 -18.87
CA LYS A 50 2.39 -3.28 -18.34
C LYS A 50 2.21 -4.64 -17.67
N LYS A 51 2.81 -5.69 -18.24
CA LYS A 51 2.58 -7.09 -17.87
C LYS A 51 3.79 -7.79 -17.24
N ASP A 52 4.95 -7.13 -17.21
CA ASP A 52 6.22 -7.57 -16.65
C ASP A 52 6.31 -7.32 -15.14
N PHE A 53 5.32 -7.82 -14.38
CA PHE A 53 5.38 -7.75 -12.92
C PHE A 53 6.47 -8.68 -12.38
N SER A 54 7.18 -8.25 -11.32
CA SER A 54 8.19 -9.09 -10.70
C SER A 54 7.55 -10.21 -9.88
N LYS A 55 8.25 -11.34 -9.76
CA LYS A 55 7.85 -12.46 -8.88
C LYS A 55 7.54 -12.00 -7.46
N ARG A 56 8.36 -11.08 -6.94
CA ARG A 56 8.19 -10.47 -5.61
C ARG A 56 6.86 -9.72 -5.49
N PHE A 57 6.51 -8.91 -6.50
CA PHE A 57 5.25 -8.16 -6.51
C PHE A 57 4.03 -9.10 -6.51
N LEU A 58 4.06 -10.13 -7.36
CA LEU A 58 2.97 -11.10 -7.46
C LEU A 58 2.81 -11.91 -6.16
N GLU A 59 3.93 -12.32 -5.57
CA GLU A 59 3.93 -12.95 -4.25
C GLU A 59 3.32 -12.03 -3.17
N THR A 60 3.75 -10.76 -3.08
CA THR A 60 3.16 -9.82 -2.09
C THR A 60 1.68 -9.57 -2.30
N ALA A 61 1.21 -9.58 -3.55
CA ALA A 61 -0.21 -9.40 -3.85
C ALA A 61 -1.02 -10.58 -3.31
N ILE A 62 -0.52 -11.82 -3.46
CA ILE A 62 -1.14 -13.02 -2.90
C ILE A 62 -1.17 -12.96 -1.37
N VAL A 63 -0.05 -12.59 -0.75
CA VAL A 63 0.07 -12.49 0.72
C VAL A 63 -0.88 -11.44 1.29
N SER A 64 -0.90 -10.23 0.72
CA SER A 64 -1.84 -9.16 1.09
C SER A 64 -3.30 -9.58 0.94
N CYS A 65 -3.57 -10.51 0.01
CA CYS A 65 -4.87 -11.11 -0.23
C CYS A 65 -5.13 -12.39 0.58
N LYS A 66 -4.38 -12.64 1.64
CA LYS A 66 -4.53 -13.78 2.55
C LYS A 66 -4.41 -15.13 1.85
N GLY A 67 -3.49 -15.23 0.89
CA GLY A 67 -3.27 -16.43 0.08
C GLY A 67 -4.27 -16.61 -1.08
N SER A 68 -5.25 -15.72 -1.25
CA SER A 68 -6.26 -15.86 -2.29
C SER A 68 -5.79 -15.27 -3.62
N VAL A 69 -5.52 -16.15 -4.58
CA VAL A 69 -5.17 -15.78 -5.96
C VAL A 69 -6.29 -14.97 -6.62
N GLU A 70 -7.56 -15.33 -6.42
CA GLU A 70 -8.70 -14.59 -7.02
C GLU A 70 -8.82 -13.15 -6.48
N LYS A 71 -8.58 -12.96 -5.17
CA LYS A 71 -8.53 -11.61 -4.60
C LYS A 71 -7.32 -10.82 -5.13
N ALA A 72 -6.18 -11.47 -5.29
CA ALA A 72 -4.99 -10.84 -5.84
C ALA A 72 -5.21 -10.40 -7.31
N LYS A 73 -5.89 -11.22 -8.13
CA LYS A 73 -6.32 -10.81 -9.48
C LYS A 73 -7.17 -9.55 -9.42
N LYS A 74 -8.21 -9.53 -8.59
CA LYS A 74 -9.10 -8.36 -8.43
C LYS A 74 -8.34 -7.11 -7.96
N GLN A 75 -7.39 -7.25 -7.03
CA GLN A 75 -6.58 -6.15 -6.54
C GLN A 75 -5.69 -5.58 -7.65
N ILE A 76 -4.98 -6.43 -8.40
CA ILE A 76 -4.13 -6.01 -9.53
C ILE A 76 -4.99 -5.34 -10.62
N ASP A 77 -6.14 -5.93 -10.95
CA ASP A 77 -7.09 -5.40 -11.92
C ASP A 77 -7.60 -4.00 -11.55
N THR A 78 -7.98 -3.84 -10.27
CA THR A 78 -8.43 -2.56 -9.71
C THR A 78 -7.30 -1.54 -9.78
N LEU A 79 -6.09 -1.88 -9.35
CA LEU A 79 -4.93 -1.00 -9.40
C LEU A 79 -4.64 -0.51 -10.84
N CYS A 80 -4.63 -1.42 -11.82
CA CYS A 80 -4.42 -1.07 -13.22
C CYS A 80 -5.55 -0.19 -13.77
N THR A 81 -6.80 -0.48 -13.42
CA THR A 81 -7.96 0.31 -13.85
C THR A 81 -7.91 1.72 -13.25
N MET A 82 -7.56 1.86 -11.98
CA MET A 82 -7.48 3.15 -11.30
C MET A 82 -6.35 4.04 -11.83
N LYS A 83 -5.27 3.45 -12.37
CA LYS A 83 -4.23 4.22 -13.07
C LYS A 83 -4.77 4.95 -14.30
N THR A 84 -5.79 4.41 -14.96
CA THR A 84 -6.47 5.04 -16.10
C THR A 84 -7.59 5.97 -15.65
N MET A 85 -8.41 5.57 -14.68
CA MET A 85 -9.59 6.34 -14.25
C MET A 85 -9.25 7.53 -13.35
N ALA A 86 -8.18 7.44 -12.56
CA ALA A 86 -7.78 8.47 -11.60
C ALA A 86 -6.26 8.76 -11.67
N PRO A 87 -5.74 9.15 -12.85
CA PRO A 87 -4.30 9.31 -13.08
C PRO A 87 -3.65 10.35 -12.17
N ARG A 88 -4.43 11.31 -11.64
CA ARG A 88 -3.99 12.33 -10.69
C ARG A 88 -3.33 11.77 -9.42
N PHE A 89 -3.65 10.54 -9.03
CA PHE A 89 -3.03 9.86 -7.87
C PHE A 89 -1.68 9.22 -8.18
N PHE A 90 -1.33 9.07 -9.46
CA PHE A 90 -0.13 8.39 -9.95
C PHE A 90 0.81 9.33 -10.70
N VAL A 91 0.60 10.64 -10.58
CA VAL A 91 1.49 11.65 -11.13
C VAL A 91 2.85 11.49 -10.45
N LYS A 92 3.92 11.45 -11.25
CA LYS A 92 5.29 11.42 -10.71
C LYS A 92 5.47 12.65 -9.84
N CYS A 93 5.80 12.42 -8.58
CA CYS A 93 5.89 13.48 -7.61
C CYS A 93 7.22 13.41 -6.85
N ASN A 94 7.87 14.56 -6.66
CA ASN A 94 9.01 14.68 -5.76
C ASN A 94 8.53 15.13 -4.38
N LEU A 95 8.47 14.18 -3.44
CA LEU A 95 8.00 14.42 -2.07
C LEU A 95 8.64 15.64 -1.41
N LYS A 96 9.95 15.87 -1.62
CA LYS A 96 10.70 16.94 -0.93
C LYS A 96 10.36 18.34 -1.45
N THR A 97 9.93 18.46 -2.70
CA THR A 97 9.72 19.77 -3.34
C THR A 97 8.25 20.05 -3.64
N GLU A 98 7.45 19.01 -3.86
CA GLU A 98 6.07 19.15 -4.32
C GLU A 98 5.03 18.85 -3.24
N LEU A 99 5.37 18.05 -2.22
CA LEU A 99 4.48 17.74 -1.08
C LEU A 99 4.97 18.36 0.24
N GLN A 100 5.88 19.32 0.20
CA GLN A 100 6.46 19.90 1.42
C GLN A 100 5.39 20.45 2.37
N ASN A 101 4.40 21.17 1.82
CA ASN A 101 3.32 21.77 2.61
C ASN A 101 2.54 20.74 3.43
N ILE A 102 2.21 19.58 2.83
CA ILE A 102 1.47 18.55 3.56
C ILE A 102 2.38 17.77 4.52
N LEU A 103 3.65 17.56 4.18
CA LEU A 103 4.61 16.86 5.04
C LEU A 103 4.95 17.63 6.32
N GLU A 104 4.83 18.96 6.30
CA GLU A 104 4.95 19.80 7.50
C GLU A 104 3.71 19.72 8.41
N LYS A 105 2.56 19.31 7.87
CA LYS A 105 1.26 19.31 8.56
C LYS A 105 0.80 17.93 8.99
N VAL A 106 1.30 16.87 8.35
CA VAL A 106 0.87 15.49 8.60
C VAL A 106 2.07 14.55 8.59
N TRP A 107 2.12 13.68 9.60
CA TRP A 107 3.01 12.53 9.64
C TRP A 107 2.25 11.27 9.26
N VAL A 108 2.85 10.46 8.39
CA VAL A 108 2.42 9.09 8.09
C VAL A 108 3.65 8.20 8.21
N ILE A 109 3.80 7.54 9.35
CA ILE A 109 5.04 6.87 9.74
C ILE A 109 4.78 5.38 9.90
N PRO A 110 5.26 4.52 8.99
CA PRO A 110 5.33 3.09 9.26
C PRO A 110 6.42 2.85 10.29
N LEU A 111 6.07 2.26 11.43
CA LEU A 111 7.05 1.95 12.46
C LEU A 111 7.95 0.80 12.00
N PRO A 112 9.26 0.78 12.36
CA PRO A 112 10.20 -0.22 11.85
C PRO A 112 9.90 -1.65 12.27
N GLN A 113 9.32 -1.86 13.45
CA GLN A 113 8.97 -3.18 13.97
C GLN A 113 7.52 -3.55 13.65
N THR A 114 7.29 -4.83 13.43
CA THR A 114 5.94 -5.40 13.29
C THR A 114 5.35 -5.74 14.65
N SER A 115 4.03 -5.88 14.73
CA SER A 115 3.37 -6.44 15.91
C SER A 115 3.66 -7.94 16.05
N GLU A 116 3.26 -8.52 17.18
CA GLU A 116 3.32 -9.97 17.43
C GLU A 116 2.57 -10.76 16.34
N ASP A 117 1.43 -10.24 15.89
CA ASP A 117 0.62 -10.79 14.78
C ASP A 117 1.18 -10.46 13.39
N HIS A 118 2.43 -10.00 13.29
CA HIS A 118 3.10 -9.66 12.03
C HIS A 118 2.42 -8.54 11.23
N CYS A 119 1.69 -7.62 11.88
CA CYS A 119 1.13 -6.44 11.24
C CYS A 119 2.12 -5.26 11.28
N ARG A 120 2.12 -4.43 10.23
CA ARG A 120 2.83 -3.15 10.24
C ARG A 120 2.00 -2.10 10.96
N VAL A 121 2.58 -1.48 11.99
CA VAL A 121 1.94 -0.32 12.64
C VAL A 121 2.27 0.94 11.84
N VAL A 122 1.24 1.71 11.51
CA VAL A 122 1.37 3.02 10.84
C VAL A 122 0.75 4.08 11.73
N LEU A 123 1.57 5.05 12.15
CA LEU A 123 1.11 6.22 12.90
C LEU A 123 0.75 7.35 11.92
N ILE A 124 -0.45 7.87 12.06
CA ILE A 124 -0.91 9.07 11.36
C ILE A 124 -1.17 10.16 12.40
N LYS A 125 -0.51 11.31 12.25
CA LYS A 125 -0.77 12.48 13.09
C LYS A 125 -0.87 13.72 12.22
N THR A 126 -1.93 14.48 12.41
CA THR A 126 -2.10 15.80 11.80
C THR A 126 -1.87 16.87 12.87
N PHE A 127 -1.14 17.91 12.52
CA PHE A 127 -0.77 19.04 13.39
C PHE A 127 -1.49 20.33 13.01
N ASP A 128 -2.29 20.30 11.94
CA ASP A 128 -3.02 21.45 11.40
C ASP A 128 -4.53 21.17 11.37
N ASN A 129 -5.29 22.09 11.95
CA ASN A 129 -6.75 22.01 12.03
C ASN A 129 -7.48 22.45 10.75
N ASN A 130 -6.76 22.95 9.74
CA ASN A 130 -7.31 23.68 8.60
C ASN A 130 -6.76 23.22 7.24
N LEU A 131 -6.56 21.92 7.05
CA LEU A 131 -6.15 21.34 5.75
C LEU A 131 -7.11 21.73 4.61
N THR A 132 -6.59 22.39 3.59
CA THR A 132 -7.36 22.75 2.37
C THR A 132 -7.70 21.49 1.54
N PRO A 133 -8.69 21.55 0.63
CA PRO A 133 -8.98 20.42 -0.27
C PRO A 133 -7.76 19.96 -1.10
N ASP A 134 -6.90 20.89 -1.53
CA ASP A 134 -5.67 20.57 -2.25
C ASP A 134 -4.66 19.82 -1.37
N GLU A 135 -4.47 20.28 -0.13
CA GLU A 135 -3.61 19.59 0.85
C GLU A 135 -4.11 18.19 1.21
N ILE A 136 -5.43 17.97 1.22
CA ILE A 136 -6.03 16.64 1.38
C ILE A 136 -5.70 15.74 0.19
N LEU A 137 -5.74 16.26 -1.04
CA LEU A 137 -5.33 15.51 -2.23
C LEU A 137 -3.83 15.18 -2.20
N GLN A 138 -2.99 16.13 -1.81
CA GLN A 138 -1.56 15.92 -1.58
C GLN A 138 -1.32 14.85 -0.50
N PHE A 139 -2.12 14.84 0.57
CA PHE A 139 -2.07 13.79 1.58
C PHE A 139 -2.39 12.41 1.00
N PHE A 140 -3.42 12.28 0.16
CA PHE A 140 -3.73 11.03 -0.52
C PHE A 140 -2.60 10.56 -1.43
N GLN A 141 -2.00 11.47 -2.21
CA GLN A 141 -0.83 11.15 -3.03
C GLN A 141 0.34 10.66 -2.17
N TYR A 142 0.63 11.33 -1.06
CA TYR A 142 1.69 10.93 -0.13
C TYR A 142 1.44 9.52 0.42
N VAL A 143 0.22 9.24 0.89
CA VAL A 143 -0.15 7.90 1.40
C VAL A 143 0.03 6.82 0.34
N LEU A 144 -0.33 7.09 -0.92
CA LEU A 144 -0.17 6.12 -2.00
C LEU A 144 1.30 5.86 -2.37
N ILE A 145 2.14 6.91 -2.39
CA ILE A 145 3.59 6.77 -2.59
C ILE A 145 4.20 5.92 -1.47
N LEU A 146 3.80 6.18 -0.23
CA LEU A 146 4.25 5.41 0.93
C LEU A 146 3.75 3.95 0.87
N ALA A 147 2.50 3.73 0.47
CA ALA A 147 1.94 2.40 0.30
C ALA A 147 2.69 1.61 -0.79
N ASP A 148 3.07 2.25 -1.90
CA ASP A 148 3.92 1.64 -2.93
C ASP A 148 5.31 1.28 -2.40
N TYR A 149 5.92 2.17 -1.60
CA TYR A 149 7.19 1.88 -0.93
C TYR A 149 7.08 0.68 0.02
N VAL A 150 6.06 0.67 0.88
CA VAL A 150 5.82 -0.43 1.83
C VAL A 150 5.55 -1.73 1.08
N ARG A 151 4.71 -1.73 0.04
CA ARG A 151 4.42 -2.93 -0.75
C ARG A 151 5.67 -3.54 -1.40
N ALA A 152 6.61 -2.69 -1.85
CA ALA A 152 7.85 -3.16 -2.46
C ALA A 152 8.84 -3.73 -1.43
N ASN A 153 8.81 -3.23 -0.19
CA ASN A 153 9.85 -3.47 0.80
C ASN A 153 9.43 -4.30 2.02
N ASP A 154 8.13 -4.45 2.26
CA ASP A 154 7.58 -5.06 3.48
C ASP A 154 7.00 -6.47 3.21
N TYR A 155 6.85 -7.27 4.26
CA TYR A 155 6.28 -8.62 4.20
C TYR A 155 5.50 -8.90 5.48
N VAL A 156 4.24 -8.47 5.52
CA VAL A 156 3.40 -8.45 6.73
C VAL A 156 2.04 -9.09 6.49
N ASP A 157 1.37 -9.44 7.59
CA ASP A 157 0.03 -10.02 7.58
C ASP A 157 -1.09 -8.98 7.39
N GLY A 158 -0.76 -7.71 7.64
CA GLY A 158 -1.71 -6.61 7.58
C GLY A 158 -1.15 -5.33 8.17
N PHE A 159 -2.05 -4.38 8.44
CA PHE A 159 -1.73 -3.05 8.94
C PHE A 159 -2.57 -2.72 10.18
N ILE A 160 -1.92 -2.07 11.15
CA ILE A 160 -2.58 -1.43 12.29
C ILE A 160 -2.38 0.07 12.12
N ILE A 161 -3.46 0.81 11.86
CA ILE A 161 -3.40 2.26 11.66
C ILE A 161 -3.81 2.95 12.94
N ILE A 162 -2.90 3.74 13.50
CA ILE A 162 -3.14 4.56 14.69
C ILE A 162 -3.27 6.01 14.21
N VAL A 163 -4.43 6.63 14.45
CA VAL A 163 -4.68 8.01 14.04
C VAL A 163 -4.78 8.90 15.27
N ASP A 164 -3.83 9.83 15.43
CA ASP A 164 -3.88 10.89 16.43
C ASP A 164 -4.56 12.12 15.85
N TYR A 165 -5.82 12.30 16.23
CA TYR A 165 -6.69 13.41 15.80
C TYR A 165 -6.88 14.49 16.88
N ARG A 166 -6.08 14.48 17.96
CA ARG A 166 -6.25 15.44 19.07
C ARG A 166 -6.14 16.90 18.64
N ASP A 167 -5.34 17.16 17.61
CA ASP A 167 -5.10 18.50 17.05
C ASP A 167 -5.91 18.72 15.75
N VAL A 168 -7.00 17.97 15.55
CA VAL A 168 -7.84 18.04 14.35
C VAL A 168 -9.30 18.29 14.70
N ASN A 169 -9.90 19.28 14.04
CA ASN A 169 -11.33 19.44 13.96
C ASN A 169 -11.89 18.44 12.94
N ILE A 170 -12.35 17.29 13.42
CA ILE A 170 -12.89 16.19 12.59
C ILE A 170 -14.06 16.68 11.72
N PHE A 171 -14.92 17.55 12.24
CA PHE A 171 -16.04 18.09 11.47
C PHE A 171 -15.55 18.91 10.27
N ASN A 172 -14.60 19.81 10.50
CA ASN A 172 -13.97 20.59 9.43
C ASN A 172 -13.32 19.67 8.38
N LEU A 173 -12.57 18.65 8.81
CA LEU A 173 -11.95 17.69 7.90
C LEU A 173 -12.99 16.97 7.04
N ILE A 174 -14.06 16.44 7.65
CA ILE A 174 -15.12 15.71 6.93
C ILE A 174 -15.81 16.61 5.90
N THR A 175 -16.09 17.88 6.24
CA THR A 175 -16.74 18.81 5.30
C THR A 175 -15.88 19.15 4.07
N ARG A 176 -14.56 18.94 4.14
CA ARG A 176 -13.62 19.19 3.04
C ARG A 176 -13.32 17.94 2.21
N LEU A 177 -13.70 16.76 2.69
CA LEU A 177 -13.58 15.51 1.93
C LEU A 177 -14.70 15.41 0.90
N THR A 178 -14.35 15.14 -0.35
CA THR A 178 -15.33 14.93 -1.42
C THR A 178 -15.38 13.45 -1.83
N THR A 179 -16.57 12.93 -2.11
CA THR A 179 -16.75 11.54 -2.60
C THR A 179 -15.92 11.23 -3.85
N PRO A 180 -15.82 12.13 -4.84
CA PRO A 180 -14.97 11.92 -6.02
C PRO A 180 -13.48 11.74 -5.70
N ASP A 181 -13.00 12.20 -4.56
CA ASP A 181 -11.59 12.05 -4.16
C ASP A 181 -11.39 10.85 -3.25
N VAL A 182 -12.28 10.66 -2.26
CA VAL A 182 -12.18 9.57 -1.27
C VAL A 182 -12.39 8.20 -1.88
N HIS A 183 -13.44 8.01 -2.69
CA HIS A 183 -13.76 6.68 -3.22
C HIS A 183 -12.65 6.13 -4.13
N PRO A 184 -12.09 6.90 -5.08
CA PRO A 184 -10.94 6.46 -5.84
C PRO A 184 -9.71 6.17 -4.99
N PHE A 185 -9.41 7.04 -4.01
CA PHE A 185 -8.28 6.84 -3.11
C PHE A 185 -8.38 5.51 -2.35
N LEU A 186 -9.54 5.21 -1.76
CA LEU A 186 -9.76 3.96 -1.04
C LEU A 186 -9.60 2.73 -1.94
N ASN A 187 -10.13 2.76 -3.17
CA ASN A 187 -10.01 1.66 -4.13
C ASN A 187 -8.58 1.42 -4.61
N ILE A 188 -7.70 2.43 -4.58
CA ILE A 188 -6.27 2.26 -4.91
C ILE A 188 -5.51 1.66 -3.71
N LEU A 189 -5.91 2.04 -2.50
CA LEU A 189 -5.21 1.64 -1.27
C LEU A 189 -5.44 0.18 -0.90
N ILE A 190 -6.66 -0.35 -1.14
CA ILE A 190 -7.10 -1.73 -0.79
C ILE A 190 -6.89 -2.73 -1.93
#